data_AF-A0A3D5UML7-F1
#
_entry.id   AF-A0A3D5UML7-F1
#
_cell.length_a   1.000
_cell.length_b   1.000
_cell.length_c   1.000
_cell.angle_alpha   90.00
_cell.angle_beta   90.00
_cell.angle_gamma   90.00
#
_symmetry.space_group_name_H-M   'P 1'
#
loop_
_entity.id
_entity.type
_entity.pdbx_description
1 polymer ?
#
loop_
_entity_poly.entity_id
_entity_poly.type
_entity_poly.pdbx_seq_one_letter_code
_entity_poly.pdbx_strand_id
1 'polypeptide(L)'
;WAWWISWSPFVGMFIARISKGRTVREFILGVMLVPSLLSFLWMSVFGGTALSLESRGIADIASVVAQDESLALFAMLEHLPLTGILSFVGIILVTVFFVTSSDSGSLVVDHLTSGGKLDSPVPQRVFWAIMEGVVAATLLIG
;
A
#
# COMPACT_ATOMS: atom_id res chain seq x y z
N TRP A 1 -2.44 -0.32 14.51
CA TRP A 1 -3.59 -1.25 14.62
C TRP A 1 -4.85 -0.74 13.94
N ALA A 2 -5.32 0.48 14.23
CA ALA A 2 -6.54 1.04 13.63
C ALA A 2 -6.55 0.98 12.08
N TRP A 3 -5.41 1.26 11.43
CA TRP A 3 -5.25 1.14 9.98
C TRP A 3 -5.56 -0.27 9.44
N TRP A 4 -5.01 -1.33 10.06
CA TRP A 4 -5.29 -2.69 9.63
C TRP A 4 -6.74 -3.11 9.84
N ILE A 5 -7.38 -2.60 10.90
CA ILE A 5 -8.79 -2.86 11.20
C ILE A 5 -9.69 -2.21 10.14
N SER A 6 -9.43 -0.95 9.78
CA SER A 6 -10.23 -0.25 8.77
C SER A 6 -10.12 -0.88 7.37
N TRP A 7 -8.98 -1.53 7.07
CA TRP A 7 -8.76 -2.24 5.80
C TRP A 7 -9.26 -3.68 5.79
N SER A 8 -9.62 -4.25 6.95
CA SER A 8 -10.03 -5.65 7.04
C SER A 8 -11.24 -6.06 6.18
N PRO A 9 -12.27 -5.21 5.93
CA PRO A 9 -13.37 -5.58 5.03
C PRO A 9 -12.90 -5.74 3.58
N PHE A 10 -12.02 -4.84 3.11
CA PHE A 10 -11.43 -4.87 1.77
C PHE A 10 -10.55 -6.12 1.58
N VAL A 11 -9.57 -6.29 2.46
CA VAL A 11 -8.60 -7.40 2.39
C VAL A 11 -9.33 -8.74 2.58
N GLY A 12 -10.26 -8.83 3.53
CA GLY A 12 -11.02 -10.04 3.80
C GLY A 12 -11.85 -10.51 2.60
N MET A 13 -12.57 -9.59 1.95
CA MET A 13 -13.34 -9.89 0.74
C MET A 13 -12.46 -10.40 -0.41
N PHE A 14 -11.31 -9.77 -0.63
CA PHE A 14 -10.36 -10.19 -1.67
C PHE A 14 -9.82 -11.60 -1.41
N ILE A 15 -9.28 -11.85 -0.21
CA ILE A 15 -8.69 -13.15 0.13
C ILE A 15 -9.74 -14.26 0.09
N ALA A 16 -10.97 -13.99 0.55
CA ALA A 16 -12.06 -14.95 0.49
C ALA A 16 -12.38 -15.37 -0.96
N ARG A 17 -12.41 -14.42 -1.90
CA ARG A 17 -12.69 -14.70 -3.32
C ARG A 17 -11.62 -15.58 -3.98
N ILE A 18 -10.34 -15.30 -3.72
CA ILE A 18 -9.23 -16.08 -4.33
C ILE A 18 -8.96 -17.42 -3.62
N SER A 19 -9.58 -17.65 -2.46
CA SER A 19 -9.36 -18.85 -1.64
C SER A 19 -10.46 -19.91 -1.77
N LYS A 20 -11.33 -19.82 -2.80
CA LYS A 20 -12.40 -20.79 -3.05
C LYS A 20 -11.82 -22.21 -3.23
N GLY A 21 -12.32 -23.16 -2.45
CA GLY A 21 -11.90 -24.57 -2.51
C GLY A 21 -10.66 -24.93 -1.67
N ARG A 22 -10.12 -23.98 -0.90
CA ARG A 22 -9.04 -24.25 0.07
C ARG A 22 -9.58 -24.73 1.42
N THR A 23 -8.82 -25.55 2.13
CA THR A 23 -9.11 -25.87 3.52
C THR A 23 -8.81 -24.68 4.42
N VAL A 24 -9.44 -24.62 5.60
CA VAL A 24 -9.19 -23.55 6.60
C VAL A 24 -7.71 -23.50 6.98
N ARG A 25 -7.03 -24.65 7.08
CA ARG A 25 -5.60 -24.71 7.40
C ARG A 25 -4.74 -24.08 6.31
N GLU A 26 -4.98 -24.43 5.04
CA GLU A 26 -4.25 -23.84 3.91
C GLU A 26 -4.49 -22.33 3.81
N PHE A 27 -5.74 -21.91 4.03
CA PHE A 27 -6.10 -20.49 4.06
C PHE A 27 -5.31 -19.72 5.13
N ILE A 28 -5.35 -20.17 6.40
CA ILE A 28 -4.66 -19.48 7.49
C ILE A 28 -3.15 -19.44 7.25
N LEU A 29 -2.54 -20.56 6.88
CA LEU A 29 -1.10 -20.61 6.62
C LEU A 29 -0.70 -19.72 5.43
N GLY A 30 -1.48 -19.71 4.35
CA GLY A 30 -1.21 -18.86 3.20
C GLY A 30 -1.28 -17.37 3.54
N VAL A 31 -2.35 -16.95 4.23
CA VAL A 31 -2.60 -15.55 4.61
C VAL A 31 -1.59 -15.05 5.65
N MET A 32 -1.10 -15.91 6.52
CA MET A 32 -0.08 -15.54 7.50
C MET A 32 1.32 -15.52 6.91
N LEU A 33 1.72 -16.59 6.20
CA LEU A 33 3.13 -16.77 5.80
C LEU A 33 3.50 -15.90 4.60
N VAL A 34 2.68 -15.89 3.53
CA VAL A 34 3.06 -15.23 2.28
C VAL A 34 3.23 -13.71 2.46
N PRO A 35 2.26 -12.97 3.04
CA PRO A 35 2.41 -11.53 3.26
C PRO A 35 3.52 -11.19 4.27
N SER A 36 3.71 -12.02 5.29
CA SER A 36 4.78 -11.81 6.28
C SER A 36 6.17 -11.95 5.66
N LEU A 37 6.38 -12.97 4.82
CA LEU A 37 7.65 -13.17 4.12
C LEU A 37 7.93 -12.03 3.13
N LEU A 38 6.91 -11.58 2.39
CA LEU A 38 7.07 -10.43 1.49
C LEU A 38 7.41 -9.15 2.26
N SER A 39 6.74 -8.91 3.39
CA SER A 39 7.01 -7.75 4.26
C SER A 39 8.41 -7.82 4.85
N PHE A 40 8.82 -9.01 5.28
CA PHE A 40 10.16 -9.26 5.80
C PHE A 40 11.24 -8.98 4.74
N LEU A 41 11.05 -9.49 3.51
CA LEU A 41 11.97 -9.24 2.39
C LEU A 41 12.04 -7.75 2.04
N TRP A 42 10.89 -7.08 1.94
CA TRP A 42 10.83 -5.65 1.66
C TRP A 42 11.60 -4.84 2.71
N MET A 43 11.32 -5.07 3.99
CA MET A 43 11.97 -4.35 5.09
C MET A 43 13.46 -4.66 5.18
N SER A 44 13.86 -5.92 4.95
CA SER A 44 15.26 -6.33 4.97
C SER A 44 16.07 -5.68 3.84
N VAL A 45 15.48 -5.57 2.65
CA VAL A 45 16.16 -4.98 1.48
C VAL A 45 16.20 -3.46 1.59
N PHE A 46 15.04 -2.79 1.65
CA PHE A 46 14.98 -1.33 1.62
C PHE A 46 15.38 -0.72 2.97
N GLY A 47 14.76 -1.17 4.07
CA GLY A 47 15.09 -0.70 5.41
C GLY A 47 16.52 -1.05 5.81
N GLY A 48 16.98 -2.26 5.51
CA GLY A 48 18.36 -2.68 5.75
C GLY A 48 19.39 -1.86 4.95
N THR A 49 19.10 -1.53 3.69
CA THR A 49 19.98 -0.66 2.87
C THR A 49 20.04 0.75 3.43
N ALA A 50 18.90 1.37 3.72
CA ALA A 50 18.84 2.71 4.31
C ALA A 50 19.60 2.77 5.66
N LEU A 51 19.35 1.82 6.55
CA LEU A 51 20.07 1.71 7.83
C LEU A 51 21.57 1.48 7.65
N SER A 52 21.99 0.70 6.66
CA SER A 52 23.40 0.48 6.37
C SER A 52 24.10 1.73 5.84
N LEU A 53 23.41 2.59 5.10
CA LEU A 53 23.96 3.86 4.59
C LEU A 53 24.11 4.87 5.73
N GLU A 54 23.07 5.00 6.56
CA GLU A 54 23.02 5.86 7.75
C GLU A 54 24.12 5.47 8.76
N SER A 55 24.15 4.20 9.16
CA SER A 55 25.08 3.71 10.20
C SER A 55 26.55 3.78 9.80
N ARG A 56 26.85 3.85 8.49
CA ARG A 56 28.21 4.04 7.97
C ARG A 56 28.57 5.50 7.73
N GLY A 57 27.64 6.43 7.97
CA GLY A 57 27.82 7.86 7.73
C GLY A 57 27.95 8.23 6.24
N ILE A 58 27.42 7.39 5.34
CA ILE A 58 27.47 7.62 3.89
C ILE A 58 26.35 8.57 3.46
N ALA A 59 25.22 8.49 4.13
CA ALA A 59 24.01 9.28 3.89
C ALA A 59 23.41 9.70 5.24
N ASP A 60 22.83 10.88 5.31
CA ASP A 60 22.05 11.35 6.48
C ASP A 60 20.56 11.23 6.13
N ILE A 61 20.07 9.99 6.10
CA ILE A 61 18.69 9.67 5.76
C ILE A 61 17.78 10.07 6.92
N ALA A 62 18.25 9.95 8.17
CA ALA A 62 17.47 10.29 9.35
C ALA A 62 17.03 11.76 9.35
N SER A 63 17.90 12.70 8.98
CA SER A 63 17.53 14.12 8.88
C SER A 63 16.53 14.39 7.76
N VAL A 64 16.66 13.72 6.61
CA VAL A 64 15.73 13.86 5.48
C VAL A 64 14.34 13.38 5.89
N VAL A 65 14.24 12.20 6.52
CA VAL A 65 12.98 11.64 7.01
C VAL A 65 12.33 12.53 8.06
N ALA A 66 13.14 13.15 8.95
CA ALA A 66 12.62 14.06 9.96
C ALA A 66 12.02 15.35 9.37
N GLN A 67 12.43 15.75 8.17
CA GLN A 67 11.84 16.87 7.45
C GLN A 67 10.63 16.44 6.64
N ASP A 68 10.75 15.34 5.89
CA ASP A 68 9.69 14.79 5.05
C ASP A 68 9.88 13.29 4.86
N GLU A 69 9.00 12.50 5.50
CA GLU A 69 9.02 11.04 5.41
C GLU A 69 8.78 10.54 3.98
N SER A 70 8.13 11.33 3.11
CA SER A 70 7.87 10.94 1.72
C SER A 70 9.14 10.87 0.86
N LEU A 71 10.22 11.55 1.29
CA LEU A 71 11.50 11.57 0.60
C LEU A 71 12.42 10.40 0.97
N ALA A 72 12.08 9.62 2.00
CA ALA A 72 12.93 8.55 2.55
C ALA A 72 13.45 7.56 1.50
N LEU A 73 12.55 7.07 0.64
CA LEU A 73 12.89 6.12 -0.41
C LEU A 73 13.88 6.73 -1.41
N PHE A 74 13.64 7.98 -1.82
CA PHE A 74 14.45 8.66 -2.83
C PHE A 74 15.83 9.03 -2.30
N ALA A 75 15.92 9.49 -1.04
CA ALA A 75 17.18 9.74 -0.36
C ALA A 75 18.05 8.47 -0.29
N MET A 76 17.46 7.30 -0.03
CA MET A 76 18.19 6.04 -0.10
C MET A 76 18.66 5.70 -1.53
N LEU A 77 17.79 5.90 -2.54
CA LEU A 77 18.09 5.61 -3.95
C LEU A 77 19.20 6.50 -4.53
N GLU A 78 19.40 7.71 -4.01
CA GLU A 78 20.48 8.63 -4.41
C GLU A 78 21.88 8.06 -4.21
N HIS A 79 22.03 7.11 -3.29
CA HIS A 79 23.30 6.43 -3.01
C HIS A 79 23.45 5.08 -3.72
N LEU A 80 22.53 4.73 -4.62
CA LEU A 80 22.58 3.52 -5.43
C LEU A 80 22.86 3.85 -6.90
N PRO A 81 23.49 2.94 -7.66
CA PRO A 81 23.64 3.14 -9.11
C PRO A 81 22.26 3.23 -9.77
N LEU A 82 22.18 4.00 -10.86
CA LEU A 82 20.96 4.20 -11.65
C LEU A 82 19.83 4.95 -10.91
N THR A 83 20.14 5.80 -9.92
CA THR A 83 19.17 6.60 -9.16
C THR A 83 18.05 7.18 -10.01
N GLY A 84 18.36 7.88 -11.11
CA GLY A 84 17.34 8.52 -11.94
C GLY A 84 16.31 7.53 -12.50
N ILE A 85 16.73 6.33 -12.89
CA ILE A 85 15.84 5.27 -13.39
C ILE A 85 15.04 4.67 -12.23
N LEU A 86 15.70 4.36 -11.11
CA LEU A 86 15.05 3.76 -9.95
C LEU A 86 14.00 4.69 -9.33
N SER A 87 14.30 5.98 -9.21
CA SER A 87 13.37 7.00 -8.72
C SER A 87 12.19 7.17 -9.68
N PHE A 88 12.43 7.21 -10.99
CA PHE A 88 11.36 7.28 -11.98
C PHE A 88 10.42 6.06 -11.91
N VAL A 89 10.98 4.85 -11.82
CA VAL A 89 10.20 3.63 -11.64
C VAL A 89 9.43 3.67 -10.31
N GLY A 90 10.06 4.15 -9.23
CA GLY A 90 9.42 4.31 -7.92
C GLY A 90 8.18 5.20 -7.99
N ILE A 91 8.26 6.36 -8.65
CA ILE A 91 7.12 7.27 -8.85
C ILE A 91 5.98 6.58 -9.61
N ILE A 92 6.30 5.86 -10.69
CA ILE A 92 5.31 5.10 -11.46
C ILE A 92 4.65 4.04 -10.58
N LEU A 93 5.43 3.25 -9.84
CA LEU A 93 4.91 2.19 -8.98
C LEU A 93 4.00 2.73 -7.88
N VAL A 94 4.39 3.82 -7.20
CA VAL A 94 3.56 4.49 -6.20
C VAL A 94 2.25 4.98 -6.81
N THR A 95 2.32 5.59 -8.01
CA THR A 95 1.12 6.08 -8.72
C THR A 95 0.18 4.93 -9.09
N VAL A 96 0.71 3.86 -9.68
CA VAL A 96 -0.08 2.69 -10.07
C VAL A 96 -0.69 2.01 -8.84
N PHE A 97 0.09 1.86 -7.75
CA PHE A 97 -0.40 1.30 -6.51
C PHE A 97 -1.54 2.15 -5.94
N PHE A 98 -1.38 3.46 -5.87
CA PHE A 98 -2.42 4.38 -5.40
C PHE A 98 -3.71 4.25 -6.22
N VAL A 99 -3.61 4.34 -7.55
CA VAL A 99 -4.78 4.24 -8.45
C VAL A 99 -5.47 2.88 -8.32
N THR A 100 -4.70 1.79 -8.32
CA THR A 100 -5.26 0.42 -8.24
C THR A 100 -5.89 0.15 -6.87
N SER A 101 -5.26 0.61 -5.79
CA SER A 101 -5.78 0.47 -4.43
C SER A 101 -7.05 1.30 -4.22
N SER A 102 -7.10 2.55 -4.71
CA SER A 102 -8.31 3.37 -4.64
C SER A 102 -9.46 2.75 -5.44
N ASP A 103 -9.20 2.27 -6.66
CA ASP A 103 -10.22 1.61 -7.47
C ASP A 103 -10.81 0.37 -6.77
N SER A 104 -9.93 -0.46 -6.21
CA SER A 104 -10.32 -1.67 -5.49
C SER A 104 -11.07 -1.36 -4.18
N GLY A 105 -10.67 -0.32 -3.46
CA GLY A 105 -11.31 0.15 -2.23
C GLY A 105 -12.72 0.65 -2.50
N SER A 106 -12.86 1.55 -3.46
CA SER A 106 -14.14 2.11 -3.90
C SER A 106 -15.13 1.04 -4.33
N LEU A 107 -14.67 0.01 -5.06
CA LEU A 107 -15.50 -1.14 -5.43
C LEU A 107 -16.03 -1.92 -4.22
N VAL A 108 -15.23 -2.09 -3.16
CA VAL A 108 -15.69 -2.80 -1.96
C VAL A 108 -16.70 -1.97 -1.18
N VAL A 109 -16.47 -0.67 -1.02
CA VAL A 109 -17.43 0.22 -0.35
C VAL A 109 -18.76 0.25 -1.09
N ASP A 110 -18.71 0.29 -2.42
CA ASP A 110 -19.87 0.27 -3.28
C ASP A 110 -20.67 -1.05 -3.18
N HIS A 111 -19.98 -2.20 -3.16
CA HIS A 111 -20.63 -3.49 -2.92
C HIS A 111 -21.28 -3.58 -1.53
N LEU A 112 -20.62 -3.08 -0.48
CA LEU A 112 -21.16 -3.11 0.88
C LEU A 112 -22.41 -2.21 1.00
N THR A 113 -22.40 -1.05 0.35
CA THR A 113 -23.48 -0.06 0.43
C THR A 113 -24.65 -0.34 -0.51
N SER A 114 -24.45 -1.18 -1.54
CA SER A 114 -25.51 -1.69 -2.43
C SER A 114 -26.19 -2.98 -1.93
N GLY A 115 -25.87 -3.43 -0.71
CA GLY A 115 -26.42 -4.66 -0.12
C GLY A 115 -25.77 -5.95 -0.65
N GLY A 116 -24.52 -5.88 -1.08
CA GLY A 116 -23.75 -7.01 -1.59
C GLY A 116 -23.98 -7.34 -3.07
N LYS A 117 -24.66 -6.47 -3.82
CA LYS A 117 -24.85 -6.63 -5.26
C LYS A 117 -23.50 -6.46 -5.96
N LEU A 118 -23.20 -7.38 -6.88
CA LEU A 118 -21.94 -7.34 -7.67
C LEU A 118 -21.98 -6.34 -8.82
N ASP A 119 -23.20 -5.97 -9.27
CA ASP A 119 -23.44 -4.91 -10.25
C ASP A 119 -24.15 -3.75 -9.58
N SER A 120 -23.36 -2.84 -9.04
CA SER A 120 -23.79 -1.54 -8.51
C SER A 120 -23.79 -0.47 -9.62
N PRO A 121 -24.67 0.55 -9.54
CA PRO A 121 -24.72 1.61 -10.54
C PRO A 121 -23.39 2.38 -10.59
N VAL A 122 -22.86 2.63 -11.80
CA VAL A 122 -21.63 3.40 -12.03
C VAL A 122 -21.59 4.74 -11.26
N PRO A 123 -22.69 5.52 -11.15
CA PRO A 123 -22.67 6.76 -10.36
C PRO A 123 -22.35 6.56 -8.88
N GLN A 124 -22.76 5.43 -8.28
CA GLN A 124 -22.49 5.11 -6.88
C GLN A 124 -21.00 4.80 -6.65
N ARG A 125 -20.38 4.05 -7.57
CA ARG A 125 -18.93 3.81 -7.57
C ARG A 125 -18.14 5.12 -7.70
N VAL A 126 -18.54 5.99 -8.63
CA VAL A 126 -17.90 7.30 -8.84
C VAL A 126 -18.04 8.17 -7.59
N PHE A 127 -19.20 8.15 -6.93
CA PHE A 127 -19.40 8.85 -5.66
C PHE A 127 -18.39 8.38 -4.59
N TRP A 128 -18.22 7.08 -4.40
CA TRP A 128 -17.28 6.56 -3.40
C TRP A 128 -15.82 6.88 -3.72
N ALA A 129 -15.41 6.77 -4.99
CA ALA A 129 -14.05 7.16 -5.41
C ALA A 129 -13.75 8.64 -5.17
N ILE A 130 -14.71 9.52 -5.45
CA ILE A 130 -14.57 10.96 -5.17
C ILE A 130 -14.49 11.21 -3.66
N MET A 131 -15.35 10.57 -2.87
CA MET A 131 -15.34 10.74 -1.41
C MET A 131 -14.03 10.29 -0.78
N GLU A 132 -13.45 9.16 -1.21
CA GLU A 132 -12.13 8.70 -0.78
C GLU A 132 -11.05 9.75 -1.11
N GLY A 133 -11.07 10.30 -2.33
CA GLY A 133 -10.16 11.36 -2.75
C GLY A 133 -10.30 12.66 -1.95
N VAL A 134 -11.53 13.06 -1.63
CA VAL A 134 -11.80 14.24 -0.78
C VAL A 134 -11.26 14.03 0.62
N VAL A 135 -11.51 12.86 1.24
CA VAL A 135 -10.98 12.54 2.57
C VAL A 135 -9.45 12.57 2.56
N ALA A 136 -8.81 11.96 1.56
CA ALA A 136 -7.36 12.00 1.41
C ALA A 136 -6.83 13.43 1.26
N ALA A 137 -7.46 14.25 0.42
CA ALA A 137 -7.07 15.66 0.23
C ALA A 137 -7.20 16.47 1.53
N THR A 138 -8.29 16.27 2.29
CA THR A 138 -8.45 16.96 3.59
C THR A 138 -7.41 16.53 4.62
N LEU A 139 -7.01 15.26 4.64
CA LEU A 139 -5.97 14.76 5.54
C LEU A 139 -4.56 15.20 5.15
N LEU A 140 -4.33 15.61 3.90
CA LEU A 140 -3.05 16.17 3.46
C LEU A 140 -2.91 17.66 3.78
N ILE A 141 -4.03 18.39 3.84
CA ILE A 141 -4.04 19.83 4.14
C ILE A 141 -4.06 20.09 5.64
N GLY A 142 -4.73 19.23 6.42
CA GLY A 142 -4.88 19.35 7.87
C GLY A 142 -3.68 18.78 8.63
#